data_AF-A0A9P6XP92-F1
#
_entry.id   AF-A0A9P6XP92-F1
#
_cell.length_a   1.000
_cell.length_b   1.000
_cell.length_c   1.000
_cell.angle_alpha   90.00
_cell.angle_beta   90.00
_cell.angle_gamma   90.00
#
_symmetry.space_group_name_H-M   'P 1'
#
loop_
_entity.id
_entity.type
_entity.pdbx_description
1 polymer ?
#
loop_
_entity_poly.entity_id
_entity_poly.type
_entity_poly.pdbx_seq_one_letter_code
_entity_poly.pdbx_strand_id
1 'polypeptide(L)'
;MLLSDRSRILRWRMGWLPARPIDCSCGPIHASRAHLLSCLRVAERLNLPADIKPNPLDHVLNMLPRKLPAYPSEALFSRWSLWWPVICQVLLEIEQICLPEGTFTGSSIDTSGSLFLDKIRPLQPSTAVDRLFFDSVQD
;
A
#
# COMPACT_ATOMS: atom_id res chain seq x y z
N MET A 1 0.25 9.44 2.51
CA MET A 1 -0.78 8.80 1.67
C MET A 1 -1.65 9.88 1.06
N LEU A 2 -2.09 9.68 -0.18
CA LEU A 2 -3.04 10.55 -0.85
C LEU A 2 -4.45 10.37 -0.25
N LEU A 3 -5.34 11.33 -0.49
CA LEU A 3 -6.74 11.22 -0.07
C LEU A 3 -7.45 10.06 -0.79
N SER A 4 -7.08 9.82 -2.05
CA SER A 4 -7.54 8.68 -2.86
C SER A 4 -7.16 7.34 -2.23
N ASP A 5 -5.89 7.16 -1.83
CA ASP A 5 -5.42 5.96 -1.12
C ASP A 5 -6.26 5.71 0.14
N ARG A 6 -6.44 6.75 0.95
CA ARG A 6 -7.22 6.66 2.19
C ARG A 6 -8.67 6.26 1.93
N SER A 7 -9.31 6.89 0.94
CA SER A 7 -10.69 6.59 0.54
C SER A 7 -10.84 5.14 0.09
N ARG A 8 -9.90 4.64 -0.73
CA ARG A 8 -9.92 3.24 -1.19
C ARG A 8 -9.75 2.25 -0.04
N ILE A 9 -8.81 2.52 0.87
CA ILE A 9 -8.61 1.66 2.05
C ILE A 9 -9.87 1.62 2.92
N LEU A 10 -10.52 2.77 3.13
CA LEU A 10 -11.77 2.82 3.91
C LEU A 10 -12.89 2.03 3.24
N ARG A 11 -13.11 2.23 1.93
CA ARG A 11 -14.10 1.46 1.17
C ARG A 11 -13.82 -0.03 1.21
N TRP A 12 -12.56 -0.44 1.02
CA TRP A 12 -12.14 -1.82 1.15
C TRP A 12 -12.43 -2.38 2.55
N ARG A 13 -12.07 -1.67 3.63
CA ARG A 13 -12.30 -2.11 5.02
C ARG A 13 -13.79 -2.19 5.39
N MET A 14 -14.63 -1.35 4.79
CA MET A 14 -16.08 -1.38 4.98
C MET A 14 -16.79 -2.49 4.18
N GLY A 15 -16.04 -3.29 3.41
CA GLY A 15 -16.64 -4.30 2.53
C GLY A 15 -17.43 -3.70 1.39
N TRP A 16 -17.13 -2.44 1.01
CA TRP A 16 -17.84 -1.77 -0.08
C TRP A 16 -17.60 -2.52 -1.40
N LEU A 17 -18.70 -2.97 -2.00
CA LEU A 17 -18.81 -3.50 -3.35
C LEU A 17 -20.04 -2.85 -4.00
N PRO A 18 -20.08 -2.73 -5.33
CA PRO A 18 -21.23 -2.20 -6.04
C PRO A 18 -22.47 -3.05 -5.73
N ALA A 19 -23.61 -2.40 -5.48
CA ALA A 19 -24.86 -3.07 -5.12
C ALA A 19 -25.42 -3.94 -6.25
N ARG A 20 -25.08 -3.61 -7.50
CA ARG A 20 -25.37 -4.45 -8.67
C ARG A 20 -24.17 -5.34 -8.94
N PRO A 21 -24.37 -6.62 -9.31
CA PRO A 21 -23.28 -7.47 -9.74
C PRO A 21 -22.59 -6.82 -10.96
N ILE A 22 -21.30 -6.55 -10.82
CA ILE A 22 -20.45 -6.11 -11.92
C ILE A 22 -19.58 -7.29 -12.32
N ASP A 23 -19.46 -7.52 -13.62
CA ASP A 23 -18.60 -8.54 -14.18
C ASP A 23 -17.14 -8.11 -14.05
N CYS A 24 -16.28 -9.03 -13.64
CA CYS A 24 -14.86 -8.78 -13.66
C CYS A 24 -14.35 -8.68 -15.11
N SER A 25 -13.30 -7.90 -15.35
CA SER A 25 -12.65 -7.83 -16.66
C SER A 25 -12.10 -9.19 -17.15
N CYS A 26 -11.93 -10.18 -16.26
CA CYS A 26 -11.50 -11.52 -16.62
C CYS A 26 -12.63 -12.44 -17.14
N GLY A 27 -13.91 -12.01 -17.10
CA GLY A 27 -15.04 -12.80 -17.57
C GLY A 27 -16.34 -12.57 -16.78
N PRO A 28 -17.43 -13.31 -17.08
CA PRO A 28 -18.78 -13.09 -16.54
C PRO A 28 -18.93 -13.50 -15.06
N ILE A 29 -17.83 -13.56 -14.31
CA ILE A 29 -17.85 -13.85 -12.87
C ILE A 29 -18.06 -12.54 -12.13
N HIS A 30 -19.06 -12.51 -11.25
CA HIS A 30 -19.32 -11.36 -10.39
C HIS A 30 -18.10 -11.02 -9.51
N ALA A 31 -17.75 -9.73 -9.47
CA ALA A 31 -16.63 -9.17 -8.73
C ALA A 31 -16.81 -9.24 -7.20
N SER A 32 -16.78 -10.44 -6.63
CA SER A 32 -16.70 -10.65 -5.18
C SER A 32 -15.30 -10.32 -4.66
N ARG A 33 -15.17 -10.00 -3.36
CA ARG A 33 -13.84 -9.74 -2.74
C ARG A 33 -12.86 -10.90 -2.95
N ALA A 34 -13.33 -12.13 -2.74
CA ALA A 34 -12.49 -13.31 -2.90
C ALA A 34 -12.01 -13.45 -4.35
N HIS A 35 -12.93 -13.27 -5.30
CA HIS A 35 -12.60 -13.29 -6.72
C HIS A 35 -11.59 -12.21 -7.10
N LEU A 36 -11.80 -10.96 -6.68
CA LEU A 36 -10.88 -9.85 -6.98
C LEU A 36 -9.46 -10.12 -6.46
N LEU A 37 -9.34 -10.67 -5.25
CA LEU A 37 -8.03 -11.00 -4.67
C LEU A 37 -7.31 -12.12 -5.44
N SER A 38 -8.04 -13.13 -5.92
CA SER A 38 -7.46 -14.19 -6.77
C SER A 38 -7.17 -13.70 -8.18
N CYS A 39 -8.10 -12.94 -8.79
CA CYS A 39 -8.01 -12.46 -10.16
C CYS A 39 -6.84 -11.49 -10.33
N LEU A 40 -6.62 -10.60 -9.36
CA LEU A 40 -5.51 -9.66 -9.36
C LEU A 40 -4.20 -10.26 -8.80
N ARG A 41 -4.19 -11.56 -8.50
CA ARG A 41 -3.03 -12.30 -7.96
C ARG A 41 -2.37 -11.57 -6.77
N VAL A 42 -3.21 -11.07 -5.85
CA VAL A 42 -2.78 -10.13 -4.81
C VAL A 42 -1.73 -10.75 -3.86
N ALA A 43 -1.88 -12.04 -3.52
CA ALA A 43 -0.90 -12.75 -2.69
C ALA A 43 0.49 -12.78 -3.33
N GLU A 44 0.55 -13.10 -4.63
CA GLU A 44 1.80 -13.17 -5.38
C GLU A 44 2.47 -11.80 -5.50
N ARG A 45 1.68 -10.76 -5.82
CA ARG A 45 2.19 -9.37 -5.94
C ARG A 45 2.73 -8.83 -4.61
N LEU A 46 2.20 -9.28 -3.48
CA LEU A 46 2.66 -8.91 -2.15
C LEU A 46 3.73 -9.85 -1.59
N ASN A 47 4.15 -10.88 -2.35
CA ASN A 47 5.06 -11.93 -1.91
C ASN A 47 4.59 -12.59 -0.59
N LEU A 48 3.32 -12.99 -0.54
CA LEU A 48 2.68 -13.65 0.58
C LEU A 48 2.18 -15.05 0.19
N PRO A 49 2.05 -15.98 1.16
CA PRO A 49 1.37 -17.25 0.94
C PRO A 49 -0.07 -17.06 0.46
N ALA A 50 -0.53 -17.90 -0.46
CA ALA A 50 -1.89 -17.81 -1.03
C ALA A 50 -3.00 -18.08 0.01
N ASP A 51 -2.69 -18.81 1.07
CA ASP A 51 -3.60 -19.20 2.15
C ASP A 51 -3.57 -18.26 3.38
N ILE A 52 -2.82 -17.15 3.29
CA ILE A 52 -2.66 -16.17 4.37
C ILE A 52 -4.01 -15.66 4.90
N LYS A 53 -4.16 -15.60 6.22
CA LYS A 53 -5.39 -15.17 6.89
C LYS A 53 -5.32 -13.69 7.34
N PRO A 54 -6.43 -12.94 7.28
CA PRO A 54 -7.75 -13.34 6.75
C PRO A 54 -7.79 -13.40 5.22
N ASN A 55 -6.99 -12.57 4.54
CA ASN A 55 -6.68 -12.60 3.12
C ASN A 55 -5.43 -11.71 2.89
N PRO A 56 -4.74 -11.76 1.74
CA PRO A 56 -3.44 -11.10 1.58
C PRO A 56 -3.50 -9.58 1.74
N LEU A 57 -4.55 -8.93 1.22
CA LEU A 57 -4.66 -7.47 1.31
C LEU A 57 -4.96 -7.01 2.73
N ASP A 58 -5.93 -7.64 3.41
CA ASP A 58 -6.26 -7.32 4.80
C ASP A 58 -5.11 -7.65 5.75
N HIS A 59 -4.34 -8.71 5.49
CA HIS A 59 -3.15 -9.05 6.25
C HIS A 59 -2.14 -7.90 6.26
N VAL A 60 -1.76 -7.38 5.08
CA VAL A 60 -0.81 -6.26 4.99
C VAL A 60 -1.40 -4.97 5.54
N LEU A 61 -2.67 -4.66 5.23
CA LEU A 61 -3.33 -3.46 5.74
C LEU A 61 -3.44 -3.45 7.28
N ASN A 62 -3.49 -4.62 7.93
CA ASN A 62 -3.49 -4.73 9.39
C ASN A 62 -2.10 -4.52 10.01
N MET A 63 -1.03 -4.61 9.23
CA MET A 63 0.33 -4.28 9.67
C MET A 63 0.64 -2.77 9.56
N LEU A 64 -0.27 -1.96 9.01
CA LEU A 64 -0.06 -0.51 8.90
C LEU A 64 0.26 0.12 10.27
N PRO A 65 1.29 0.98 10.35
CA PRO A 65 1.59 1.69 11.59
C PRO A 65 0.38 2.52 12.03
N ARG A 66 -0.18 2.23 13.21
CA ARG A 66 -1.29 3.02 13.79
C ARG A 66 -0.87 4.46 14.08
N LYS A 67 0.39 4.64 14.47
CA LYS A 67 1.07 5.92 14.61
C LYS A 67 2.39 5.81 13.86
N LEU A 68 2.74 6.85 13.11
CA LEU A 68 4.04 6.90 12.48
C LEU A 68 5.10 7.04 13.58
N PRO A 69 6.16 6.22 13.55
CA PRO A 69 7.26 6.36 14.51
C PRO A 69 7.96 7.69 14.27
N ALA A 70 8.42 8.33 15.35
CA ALA A 70 9.23 9.55 15.25
C ALA A 70 10.56 9.30 14.51
N TYR A 71 11.10 8.08 14.64
CA TYR A 71 12.30 7.60 13.97
C TYR A 71 12.00 6.29 13.25
N PRO A 72 11.61 6.34 11.97
CA PRO A 72 11.38 5.14 11.17
C PRO A 72 12.67 4.32 11.00
N SER A 73 12.57 2.99 11.14
CA SER A 73 13.71 2.10 10.89
C SER A 73 13.84 1.76 9.41
N GLU A 74 15.06 1.43 8.98
CA GLU A 74 15.32 0.98 7.60
C GLU A 74 14.50 -0.27 7.24
N ALA A 75 14.34 -1.20 8.19
CA ALA A 75 13.51 -2.39 8.00
C ALA A 75 12.03 -2.05 7.77
N LEU A 76 11.49 -1.01 8.43
CA LEU A 76 10.13 -0.54 8.20
C LEU A 76 10.02 0.03 6.78
N PHE A 77 10.93 0.93 6.41
CA PHE A 77 10.94 1.57 5.10
C PHE A 77 11.08 0.56 3.97
N SER A 78 12.08 -0.32 4.05
CA SER A 78 12.34 -1.37 3.05
C SER A 78 11.13 -2.29 2.85
N ARG A 79 10.44 -2.69 3.92
CA ARG A 79 9.23 -3.51 3.80
C ARG A 79 8.11 -2.76 3.10
N TRP A 80 7.84 -1.53 3.53
CA TRP A 80 6.72 -0.74 3.01
C TRP A 80 6.99 -0.19 1.62
N SER A 81 8.24 0.06 1.22
CA SER A 81 8.58 0.48 -0.14
C SER A 81 8.26 -0.61 -1.17
N LEU A 82 8.32 -1.89 -0.78
CA LEU A 82 7.91 -3.02 -1.60
C LEU A 82 6.38 -3.17 -1.66
N TRP A 83 5.70 -3.10 -0.50
CA TRP A 83 4.27 -3.41 -0.43
C TRP A 83 3.36 -2.23 -0.77
N TRP A 84 3.72 -1.02 -0.37
CA TRP A 84 2.79 0.11 -0.43
C TRP A 84 2.37 0.49 -1.86
N PRO A 85 3.28 0.58 -2.85
CA PRO A 85 2.86 0.85 -4.23
C PRO A 85 1.95 -0.24 -4.78
N VAL A 86 2.22 -1.50 -4.43
CA VAL A 86 1.39 -2.65 -4.83
C VAL A 86 0.00 -2.54 -4.23
N ILE A 87 -0.14 -2.15 -2.96
CA ILE A 87 -1.43 -1.94 -2.30
C ILE A 87 -2.21 -0.82 -3.01
N CYS A 88 -1.59 0.32 -3.25
CA CYS A 88 -2.22 1.44 -3.95
C CYS A 88 -2.72 1.02 -5.33
N GLN A 89 -1.90 0.27 -6.06
CA GLN A 89 -2.23 -0.23 -7.39
C GLN A 89 -3.38 -1.25 -7.37
N VAL A 90 -3.34 -2.25 -6.50
CA VAL A 90 -4.42 -3.24 -6.34
C VAL A 90 -5.73 -2.56 -5.96
N LEU A 91 -5.70 -1.59 -5.04
CA LEU A 91 -6.89 -0.87 -4.63
C LEU A 91 -7.48 0.02 -5.74
N LEU A 92 -6.63 0.60 -6.59
CA LEU A 92 -7.07 1.33 -7.79
C LEU A 92 -7.72 0.38 -8.80
N GLU A 93 -7.11 -0.78 -9.07
CA GLU A 93 -7.65 -1.78 -10.00
C GLU A 93 -9.00 -2.33 -9.53
N ILE A 94 -9.14 -2.61 -8.23
CA ILE A 94 -10.42 -2.98 -7.61
C ILE A 94 -11.46 -1.88 -7.83
N GLU A 95 -11.08 -0.63 -7.60
CA GLU A 95 -11.99 0.50 -7.80
C GLU A 95 -12.41 0.64 -9.27
N GLN A 96 -11.49 0.50 -10.22
CA GLN A 96 -11.77 0.55 -11.65
C GLN A 96 -12.73 -0.58 -12.10
N ILE A 97 -12.54 -1.80 -11.57
CA ILE A 97 -13.45 -2.92 -11.84
C ILE A 97 -14.84 -2.64 -11.24
N CYS A 98 -14.90 -2.12 -10.02
CA CYS A 98 -16.16 -1.87 -9.33
C CYS A 98 -16.88 -0.57 -9.77
N LEU A 99 -16.19 0.33 -10.47
CA LEU A 99 -16.70 1.61 -10.96
C LEU A 99 -16.17 1.87 -12.39
N PRO A 100 -16.65 1.13 -13.40
CA PRO A 100 -16.17 1.28 -14.78
C PRO A 100 -16.41 2.68 -15.35
N GLU A 101 -17.48 3.36 -14.90
CA GLU A 101 -17.81 4.74 -15.30
C GLU A 101 -17.04 5.82 -14.51
N GLY A 102 -16.14 5.42 -13.60
CA GLY A 102 -15.38 6.33 -12.76
C GLY A 102 -14.34 7.13 -13.56
N THR A 103 -14.23 8.43 -13.29
CA THR A 103 -13.16 9.26 -13.85
C THR A 103 -11.93 9.21 -12.95
N PHE A 104 -10.88 8.54 -13.41
CA PHE A 104 -9.60 8.42 -12.70
C PHE A 104 -8.55 9.32 -13.36
N THR A 105 -8.30 10.49 -12.78
CA THR A 105 -7.32 11.47 -13.30
C THR A 105 -6.40 12.02 -12.23
N GLY A 106 -5.25 12.55 -12.65
CA GLY A 106 -4.29 13.25 -11.79
C GLY A 106 -3.81 12.40 -10.61
N SER A 107 -3.90 12.94 -9.40
CA SER A 107 -3.47 12.26 -8.17
C SER A 107 -4.30 11.02 -7.81
N SER A 108 -5.45 10.79 -8.45
CA SER A 108 -6.24 9.58 -8.17
C SER A 108 -5.64 8.32 -8.81
N ILE A 109 -4.87 8.44 -9.89
CA ILE A 109 -4.18 7.31 -10.54
C ILE A 109 -2.74 7.13 -10.06
N ASP A 110 -2.23 8.03 -9.22
CA ASP A 110 -0.89 7.90 -8.64
C ASP A 110 -0.88 6.74 -7.63
N THR A 111 -0.17 5.68 -8.00
CA THR A 111 0.02 4.47 -7.19
C THR A 111 1.46 4.35 -6.69
N SER A 112 2.28 5.38 -6.87
CA SER A 112 3.67 5.42 -6.35
C SER A 112 3.70 5.32 -4.83
N GLY A 113 2.67 5.85 -4.16
CA GLY A 113 2.58 5.88 -2.72
C GLY A 113 3.66 6.75 -2.05
N SER A 114 4.32 7.61 -2.83
CA SER A 114 5.40 8.53 -2.44
C SER A 114 5.10 9.26 -1.12
N LEU A 115 3.91 9.86 -0.99
CA LEU A 115 3.51 10.61 0.22
C LEU A 115 3.45 9.77 1.51
N PHE A 116 3.31 8.46 1.42
CA PHE A 116 3.42 7.59 2.60
C PHE A 116 4.88 7.21 2.83
N LEU A 117 5.56 6.78 1.78
CA LEU A 117 6.97 6.35 1.83
C LEU A 117 7.89 7.47 2.34
N ASP A 118 7.68 8.70 1.92
CA ASP A 118 8.48 9.85 2.39
C ASP A 118 8.32 10.10 3.89
N LYS A 119 7.14 9.80 4.46
CA LYS A 119 6.90 9.95 5.90
C LYS A 119 7.56 8.87 6.75
N ILE A 120 7.83 7.71 6.17
CA ILE A 120 8.51 6.60 6.83
C ILE A 120 9.95 6.42 6.36
N ARG A 121 10.47 7.37 5.57
CA ARG A 121 11.85 7.37 5.13
C ARG A 121 12.74 7.60 6.37
N PRO A 122 13.69 6.69 6.66
CA PRO A 122 14.60 6.89 7.76
C PRO A 122 15.41 8.16 7.52
N LEU A 123 15.58 8.95 8.57
CA LEU A 123 16.55 10.03 8.54
C LEU A 123 17.92 9.38 8.37
N GLN A 124 18.61 9.71 7.27
CA GLN A 124 20.00 9.33 7.15
C GLN A 124 20.74 9.97 8.34
N PRO A 125 21.51 9.21 9.14
CA PRO A 125 22.41 9.83 10.09
C PRO A 125 23.32 10.76 9.28
N SER A 126 23.28 12.04 9.59
CA SER A 126 24.18 13.05 9.04
C SER A 126 25.60 12.50 9.13
N THR A 127 26.20 12.09 8.02
CA THR A 127 27.60 11.64 7.96
C THR A 127 28.59 12.80 8.09
N ALA A 128 28.23 13.88 8.80
CA ALA A 128 28.98 15.13 8.77
C ALA A 128 29.30 15.77 10.14
N VAL A 129 28.98 15.15 11.29
CA VAL A 129 29.33 15.77 12.59
C VAL A 129 30.06 14.84 13.58
N ASP A 130 29.88 13.51 13.53
CA ASP A 130 30.54 12.63 14.51
C ASP A 130 32.00 12.28 14.20
N ARG A 131 32.47 12.49 12.96
CA ARG A 131 33.90 12.28 12.64
C ARG A 131 34.81 13.37 13.20
N LEU A 132 34.30 14.60 13.37
CA LEU A 132 35.10 15.71 13.89
C LEU A 132 35.26 15.68 15.41
N PHE A 133 34.39 14.96 16.13
CA PHE A 133 34.51 14.83 17.59
C PHE A 133 35.54 13.76 17.99
N PHE A 134 35.71 12.71 17.18
CA PHE A 134 36.70 11.66 17.47
C PHE A 134 38.13 12.09 17.11
N ASP A 135 38.30 12.88 16.05
CA ASP A 135 39.63 13.38 15.63
C ASP A 135 40.14 14.55 16.51
N SER A 136 39.30 15.20 17.32
CA SER A 136 39.72 16.30 18.22
C SER A 136 40.09 15.87 19.64
N VAL A 137 40.01 14.57 19.95
CA VAL A 137 40.34 14.02 21.29
C VAL A 137 41.71 13.32 21.28
N GLN A 138 42.44 13.38 20.16
CA GLN A 138 43.69 12.66 19.98
C GLN A 138 44.92 13.52 19.65
N ASP A 139 44.82 14.84 19.80
CA ASP A 139 45.95 15.79 19.80
C ASP A 139 46.04 16.56 21.14
#